data_AF-A0A9E4E4H7-F1
#
_entry.id   AF-A0A9E4E4H7-F1
#
_cell.length_a   1.000
_cell.length_b   1.000
_cell.length_c   1.000
_cell.angle_alpha   90.00
_cell.angle_beta   90.00
_cell.angle_gamma   90.00
#
_symmetry.space_group_name_H-M   'P 1'
#
loop_
_entity.id
_entity.type
_entity.pdbx_description
1 polymer ?
#
loop_
_entity_poly.entity_id
_entity_poly.type
_entity_poly.pdbx_seq_one_letter_code
_entity_poly.pdbx_strand_id
1 'polypeptide(L)'
;MNSKKYERKLSERFDALAQREDNWDGYDSKKPTKLTLVRAENLIRELFDSIISAGHPWHTPFISSDEDGNVTVEWSGENRRLHIQIGENEAEYIQVWGTNIDTEMHVDFLSRADYQMLWEWLFDG
;
A
#
# COMPACT_ATOMS: atom_id res chain seq x y z
N MET A 1 8.04 15.60 5.65
CA MET A 1 8.44 15.49 4.22
C MET A 1 7.69 16.55 3.43
N ASN A 2 8.27 17.19 2.40
CA ASN A 2 7.54 18.15 1.56
C ASN A 2 6.58 17.39 0.61
N SER A 3 5.29 17.75 0.59
CA SER A 3 4.26 17.10 -0.23
C SER A 3 4.67 16.97 -1.71
N LYS A 4 5.19 18.03 -2.34
CA LYS A 4 5.65 17.98 -3.74
C LYS A 4 6.77 16.97 -3.98
N LYS A 5 7.66 16.78 -2.99
CA LYS A 5 8.74 15.79 -3.08
C LYS A 5 8.20 14.37 -2.96
N TYR A 6 7.16 14.17 -2.15
CA TYR A 6 6.49 12.88 -2.02
C TYR A 6 5.74 12.51 -3.30
N GLU A 7 4.94 13.42 -3.84
CA GLU A 7 4.19 13.20 -5.08
C GLU A 7 5.10 12.82 -6.25
N ARG A 8 6.26 13.49 -6.39
CA ARG A 8 7.24 13.13 -7.42
C ARG A 8 7.77 11.70 -7.24
N LYS A 9 8.14 11.32 -6.01
CA LYS A 9 8.62 9.97 -5.72
C LYS A 9 7.56 8.90 -5.95
N LEU A 10 6.31 9.23 -5.62
CA LEU A 10 5.17 8.36 -5.86
C LEU A 10 5.00 8.13 -7.36
N SER A 11 4.96 9.20 -8.16
CA SER A 11 4.90 9.13 -9.62
C SER A 11 6.03 8.30 -10.21
N GLU A 12 7.29 8.56 -9.82
CA GLU A 12 8.46 7.80 -10.28
C GLU A 12 8.34 6.30 -9.96
N ARG A 13 7.73 5.96 -8.82
CA ARG A 13 7.52 4.56 -8.44
C ARG A 13 6.45 3.90 -9.30
N PHE A 14 5.34 4.58 -9.57
CA PHE A 14 4.27 4.07 -10.43
C PHE A 14 4.70 3.97 -11.89
N ASP A 15 5.52 4.91 -12.38
CA ASP A 15 6.15 4.81 -13.70
C ASP A 15 7.01 3.55 -13.79
N ALA A 16 7.83 3.25 -12.77
CA ALA A 16 8.64 2.04 -12.74
C ALA A 16 7.80 0.74 -12.74
N LEU A 17 6.65 0.72 -12.05
CA LEU A 17 5.74 -0.43 -12.10
C LEU A 17 5.06 -0.56 -13.46
N ALA A 18 4.69 0.55 -14.09
CA ALA A 18 4.08 0.58 -15.42
C ALA A 18 5.01 0.08 -16.53
N GLN A 19 6.33 0.14 -16.33
CA GLN A 19 7.33 -0.37 -17.27
C GLN A 19 7.68 -1.85 -17.07
N ARG A 20 7.11 -2.54 -16.07
CA ARG A 20 7.27 -4.00 -15.98
C ARG A 20 6.67 -4.67 -17.21
N GLU A 21 7.30 -5.74 -17.67
CA GLU A 21 6.72 -6.68 -18.62
C GLU A 21 6.11 -7.85 -17.86
N ASP A 22 5.26 -8.65 -18.52
CA ASP A 22 4.87 -9.94 -17.96
C ASP A 22 6.11 -10.81 -17.77
N ASN A 23 6.06 -11.68 -16.75
CA ASN A 23 7.16 -12.52 -16.31
C ASN A 23 8.42 -11.72 -15.88
N TRP A 24 8.22 -10.58 -15.22
CA TRP A 24 9.30 -9.67 -14.79
C TRP A 24 10.29 -10.29 -13.79
N ASP A 25 9.95 -11.42 -13.19
CA ASP A 25 10.76 -12.16 -12.21
C ASP A 25 11.21 -13.55 -12.68
N GLY A 26 10.77 -14.01 -13.87
CA GLY A 26 11.05 -15.36 -14.36
C GLY A 26 10.10 -16.45 -13.86
N TYR A 27 9.02 -16.09 -13.16
CA TYR A 27 8.04 -17.02 -12.59
C TYR A 27 6.59 -16.78 -13.09
N ASP A 28 6.43 -16.32 -14.33
CA ASP A 28 5.14 -16.03 -14.97
C ASP A 28 4.29 -14.96 -14.27
N SER A 29 4.93 -14.09 -13.46
CA SER A 29 4.26 -12.99 -12.78
C SER A 29 3.64 -11.99 -13.74
N LYS A 30 2.39 -11.60 -13.46
CA LYS A 30 1.65 -10.64 -14.28
C LYS A 30 2.13 -9.22 -14.04
N LYS A 31 2.11 -8.42 -15.09
CA LYS A 31 2.24 -6.97 -15.00
C LYS A 31 0.96 -6.35 -14.40
N PRO A 32 1.07 -5.35 -13.51
CA PRO A 32 -0.09 -4.56 -13.11
C PRO A 32 -0.79 -3.90 -14.28
N THR A 33 -2.11 -4.00 -14.32
CA THR A 33 -2.89 -3.32 -15.36
C THR A 33 -2.90 -1.81 -15.13
N LYS A 34 -3.18 -1.05 -16.19
CA LYS A 34 -3.33 0.41 -16.08
C LYS A 34 -4.40 0.80 -15.08
N LEU A 35 -5.48 0.03 -14.99
CA LEU A 35 -6.57 0.27 -14.03
C LEU A 35 -6.08 0.09 -12.59
N THR A 36 -5.37 -1.01 -12.30
CA THR A 36 -4.77 -1.26 -10.98
C THR A 36 -3.81 -0.14 -10.57
N LEU A 37 -2.93 0.29 -11.48
CA LEU A 37 -1.98 1.37 -11.20
C LEU A 37 -2.68 2.69 -10.85
N VAL A 38 -3.69 3.09 -11.63
CA VAL A 38 -4.46 4.32 -11.36
C VAL A 38 -5.22 4.22 -10.04
N ARG A 39 -5.85 3.08 -9.75
CA ARG A 39 -6.54 2.84 -8.48
C ARG A 39 -5.58 2.95 -7.30
N ALA A 40 -4.43 2.30 -7.38
CA ALA A 40 -3.46 2.30 -6.31
C ALA A 40 -2.84 3.70 -6.08
N GLU A 41 -2.51 4.43 -7.15
CA GLU A 41 -1.99 5.79 -7.01
C GLU A 41 -3.03 6.72 -6.34
N ASN A 42 -4.30 6.66 -6.77
CA ASN A 42 -5.38 7.44 -6.17
C ASN A 42 -5.59 7.08 -4.70
N LEU A 43 -5.63 5.78 -4.37
CA LEU A 43 -5.81 5.29 -3.00
C LEU A 43 -4.70 5.80 -2.09
N ILE A 44 -3.43 5.71 -2.52
CA ILE A 44 -2.29 6.19 -1.72
C ILE A 44 -2.34 7.71 -1.53
N ARG A 45 -2.80 8.47 -2.53
CA ARG A 45 -2.99 9.93 -2.41
C ARG A 45 -4.09 10.26 -1.41
N GLU A 46 -5.22 9.58 -1.47
CA GLU A 46 -6.33 9.76 -0.53
C GLU A 46 -5.94 9.39 0.90
N LEU A 47 -5.19 8.30 1.07
CA LEU A 47 -4.64 7.90 2.36
C LEU A 47 -3.67 8.97 2.88
N PHE A 48 -2.70 9.40 2.07
CA PHE A 48 -1.77 10.48 2.42
C PHE A 48 -2.50 11.75 2.88
N ASP A 49 -3.49 12.20 2.11
CA ASP A 49 -4.25 13.41 2.45
C ASP A 49 -5.05 13.23 3.76
N SER A 50 -5.64 12.06 3.99
CA SER A 50 -6.36 11.75 5.22
C SER A 50 -5.45 11.79 6.45
N ILE A 51 -4.27 11.18 6.36
CA ILE A 51 -3.28 11.13 7.45
C ILE A 51 -2.70 12.51 7.75
N ILE A 52 -2.31 13.26 6.72
CA ILE A 52 -1.77 14.61 6.90
C ILE A 52 -2.83 15.56 7.47
N SER A 53 -4.07 15.47 7.00
CA SER A 53 -5.18 16.31 7.50
C SER A 53 -5.53 16.01 8.95
N ALA A 54 -5.34 14.77 9.41
CA ALA A 54 -5.49 14.37 10.80
C ALA A 54 -4.32 14.80 11.71
N GLY A 55 -3.26 15.39 11.13
CA GLY A 55 -2.08 15.85 11.88
C GLY A 55 -1.05 14.75 12.17
N HIS A 56 -1.24 13.56 11.61
CA HIS A 56 -0.32 12.43 11.78
C HIS A 56 0.90 12.54 10.86
N PRO A 57 2.10 12.11 11.31
CA PRO A 57 3.28 12.10 10.46
C PRO A 57 3.15 11.06 9.36
N TRP A 58 3.45 11.45 8.11
CA TRP A 58 3.47 10.51 6.99
C TRP A 58 4.81 9.77 6.88
N HIS A 59 4.73 8.45 6.84
CA HIS A 59 5.84 7.53 6.59
C HIS A 59 5.74 7.02 5.14
N THR A 60 6.85 7.08 4.39
CA THR A 60 6.85 6.64 2.99
C THR A 60 6.70 5.11 2.94
N PRO A 61 5.70 4.56 2.22
CA PRO A 61 5.56 3.12 2.08
C PRO A 61 6.65 2.51 1.21
N PHE A 62 6.85 1.21 1.37
CA PHE A 62 7.36 0.38 0.29
C PHE A 62 6.19 0.05 -0.65
N ILE A 63 6.37 0.22 -1.95
CA ILE A 63 5.34 -0.07 -2.96
C ILE A 63 5.94 -1.08 -3.91
N SER A 64 5.22 -2.14 -4.30
CA SER A 64 5.64 -3.18 -5.25
C SER A 64 4.43 -3.69 -6.04
N SER A 65 4.62 -4.74 -6.84
CA SER A 65 3.49 -5.55 -7.33
C SER A 65 3.79 -7.03 -7.11
N ASP A 66 2.73 -7.80 -6.92
CA ASP A 66 2.76 -9.25 -6.74
C ASP A 66 2.70 -10.00 -8.09
N GLU A 67 2.67 -11.33 -8.01
CA GLU A 67 2.59 -12.26 -9.14
C GLU A 67 1.27 -12.17 -9.91
N ASP A 68 0.21 -11.67 -9.29
CA ASP A 68 -1.11 -11.51 -9.92
C ASP A 68 -1.31 -10.13 -10.55
N GLY A 69 -0.33 -9.24 -10.41
CA GLY A 69 -0.38 -7.89 -10.94
C GLY A 69 -1.13 -6.93 -10.03
N ASN A 70 -1.39 -7.28 -8.77
CA ASN A 70 -1.88 -6.34 -7.78
C ASN A 70 -0.73 -5.43 -7.32
N VAL A 71 -1.07 -4.21 -6.93
CA VAL A 71 -0.10 -3.31 -6.29
C VAL A 71 -0.10 -3.59 -4.79
N THR A 72 1.08 -3.86 -4.24
CA THR A 72 1.27 -4.05 -2.80
C THR A 72 1.89 -2.80 -2.20
N VAL A 73 1.34 -2.32 -1.09
CA VAL A 73 1.82 -1.16 -0.34
C VAL A 73 2.05 -1.55 1.10
N GLU A 74 3.23 -1.28 1.64
CA GLU A 74 3.66 -1.77 2.94
C GLU A 74 4.25 -0.67 3.81
N TRP A 75 3.84 -0.69 5.09
CA TRP A 75 4.48 0.08 6.15
C TRP A 75 4.86 -0.84 7.31
N SER A 76 5.95 -0.49 7.99
CA SER A 76 6.40 -1.16 9.21
C SER A 76 6.52 -0.14 10.33
N GLY A 77 5.76 -0.34 11.40
CA GLY A 77 5.99 0.23 12.72
C GLY A 77 7.01 -0.60 13.51
N GLU A 78 7.13 -0.33 14.81
CA GLU A 78 8.08 -1.05 15.67
C GLU A 78 7.73 -2.54 15.82
N ASN A 79 6.46 -2.82 16.12
CA ASN A 79 5.95 -4.19 16.37
C ASN A 79 4.79 -4.58 15.44
N ARG A 80 4.40 -3.70 14.52
CA ARG A 80 3.22 -3.85 13.68
C ARG A 80 3.59 -3.59 12.22
N ARG A 81 2.94 -4.29 11.29
CA ARG A 81 3.05 -4.04 9.85
C ARG A 81 1.68 -3.92 9.24
N LEU A 82 1.56 -3.04 8.27
CA LEU A 82 0.35 -2.86 7.46
C LEU A 82 0.72 -3.14 6.02
N HIS A 83 0.05 -4.13 5.43
CA HIS A 83 0.11 -4.42 4.00
C HIS A 83 -1.24 -4.03 3.39
N ILE A 84 -1.24 -3.39 2.24
CA ILE A 84 -2.43 -3.12 1.45
C ILE A 84 -2.20 -3.73 0.07
N GLN A 85 -3.06 -4.66 -0.33
CA GLN A 85 -3.08 -5.24 -1.67
C GLN A 85 -4.20 -4.59 -2.47
N ILE A 86 -3.86 -4.05 -3.63
CA ILE A 86 -4.79 -3.26 -4.46
C ILE A 86 -4.90 -3.94 -5.81
N GLY A 87 -6.07 -4.52 -6.06
CA GLY A 87 -6.44 -5.13 -7.33
C GLY A 87 -7.34 -4.26 -8.18
N GLU A 88 -7.88 -4.84 -9.25
CA GLU A 88 -8.77 -4.14 -10.19
C GLU A 88 -10.14 -3.81 -9.61
N ASN A 89 -10.61 -4.59 -8.63
CA ASN A 89 -11.98 -4.52 -8.11
C ASN A 89 -12.02 -3.99 -6.67
N GLU A 90 -11.11 -4.46 -5.82
CA GLU A 90 -11.06 -4.13 -4.40
C GLU A 90 -9.63 -3.84 -3.94
N ALA A 91 -9.54 -3.39 -2.69
CA ALA A 91 -8.30 -3.32 -1.96
C ALA A 91 -8.52 -4.02 -0.62
N GLU A 92 -7.55 -4.81 -0.21
CA GLU A 92 -7.54 -5.51 1.08
C GLU A 92 -6.40 -4.96 1.90
N TYR A 93 -6.56 -4.98 3.23
CA TYR A 93 -5.47 -4.69 4.14
C TYR A 93 -5.19 -5.88 5.04
N ILE A 94 -3.93 -6.01 5.42
CA ILE A 94 -3.43 -7.04 6.32
C ILE A 94 -2.66 -6.35 7.43
N GLN A 95 -3.18 -6.46 8.65
CA GLN A 95 -2.52 -6.06 9.88
C GLN A 95 -1.74 -7.25 10.42
N VAL A 96 -0.44 -7.09 10.66
CA VAL A 96 0.43 -8.11 11.25
C VAL A 96 1.06 -7.57 12.52
N TRP A 97 0.94 -8.29 13.65
CA TRP A 97 1.56 -7.91 14.93
C TRP A 97 2.37 -9.03 15.60
N GLY A 98 2.62 -10.11 14.86
CA GLY A 98 3.43 -11.23 15.33
C GLY A 98 3.74 -12.22 14.21
N THR A 99 4.19 -13.41 14.58
CA THR A 99 4.64 -14.45 13.64
C THR A 99 3.62 -15.56 13.43
N ASN A 100 2.64 -15.69 14.33
CA ASN A 100 1.58 -16.67 14.19
C ASN A 100 0.47 -16.13 13.29
N ILE A 101 0.39 -16.65 12.07
CA ILE A 101 -0.58 -16.21 11.07
C ILE A 101 -2.04 -16.40 11.48
N ASP A 102 -2.34 -17.38 12.34
CA ASP A 102 -3.71 -17.70 12.75
C ASP A 102 -4.26 -16.75 13.82
N THR A 103 -3.37 -16.14 14.61
CA THR A 103 -3.76 -15.35 15.79
C THR A 103 -3.12 -13.96 15.87
N GLU A 104 -2.11 -13.69 15.06
CA GLU A 104 -1.31 -12.46 15.08
C GLU A 104 -1.37 -11.71 13.74
N MET A 105 -2.48 -11.90 13.03
CA MET A 105 -2.81 -11.24 11.77
C MET A 105 -4.31 -11.00 11.67
N HIS A 106 -4.69 -9.91 11.00
CA HIS A 106 -6.07 -9.60 10.64
C HIS A 106 -6.12 -9.14 9.18
N VAL A 107 -7.14 -9.61 8.45
CA VAL A 107 -7.36 -9.30 7.03
C VAL A 107 -8.81 -8.84 6.85
N ASP A 108 -8.99 -7.72 6.14
CA ASP A 108 -10.31 -7.23 5.75
C ASP A 108 -10.21 -6.35 4.49
N PHE A 109 -11.35 -5.98 3.92
CA PHE A 109 -11.43 -5.05 2.81
C PHE A 109 -11.19 -3.62 3.29
N LEU A 110 -10.37 -2.91 2.53
CA LEU A 110 -10.02 -1.53 2.83
C LEU A 110 -11.12 -0.57 2.38
N SER A 111 -11.63 0.21 3.33
CA SER A 111 -12.49 1.36 3.08
C SER A 111 -11.81 2.66 3.51
N ARG A 112 -12.32 3.81 3.01
CA ARG A 112 -11.81 5.12 3.43
C ARG A 112 -11.99 5.40 4.92
N ALA A 113 -12.96 4.76 5.58
CA ALA A 113 -13.20 4.93 7.00
C ALA A 113 -12.06 4.33 7.84
N ASP A 114 -11.32 3.36 7.29
CA ASP A 114 -10.27 2.63 8.01
C ASP A 114 -8.94 3.38 8.01
N TYR A 115 -8.73 4.35 7.12
CA TYR A 115 -7.43 4.98 6.88
C TYR A 115 -6.75 5.50 8.15
N GLN A 116 -7.48 6.28 8.96
CA GLN A 116 -6.91 6.85 10.18
C GLN A 116 -6.73 5.78 11.28
N MET A 117 -7.73 4.91 11.45
CA MET A 117 -7.67 3.80 12.41
C MET A 117 -6.48 2.88 12.15
N LEU A 118 -6.24 2.52 10.90
CA LEU A 118 -5.10 1.66 10.51
C LEU A 118 -3.76 2.35 10.74
N TRP A 119 -3.70 3.66 10.54
CA TRP A 119 -2.48 4.44 10.75
C TRP A 119 -2.15 4.60 12.24
N GLU A 120 -3.15 4.92 13.05
CA GLU A 120 -3.04 4.96 14.51
C GLU A 120 -2.68 3.57 15.03
N TRP A 121 -3.35 2.52 14.58
CA TRP A 121 -2.96 1.15 14.94
C TRP A 121 -1.51 0.84 14.54
N LEU A 122 -1.00 1.35 13.42
CA LEU A 122 0.35 1.00 12.99
C LEU A 122 1.44 1.65 13.86
N PHE A 123 1.25 2.90 14.28
CA PHE A 123 2.29 3.71 14.92
C PHE A 123 2.02 4.05 16.40
N ASP A 124 0.77 3.95 16.83
CA ASP A 124 0.36 4.19 18.21
C ASP A 124 0.16 2.85 18.93
N GLY A 125 0.93 2.65 19.99
CA GLY A 125 0.92 1.46 20.85
C GLY A 125 -0.04 1.61 22.01
#